data_AF-A0A9P5KUI4-F1
#
_entry.id   AF-A0A9P5KUI4-F1
#
_cell.length_a   1.000
_cell.length_b   1.000
_cell.length_c   1.000
_cell.angle_alpha   90.00
_cell.angle_beta   90.00
_cell.angle_gamma   90.00
#
_symmetry.space_group_name_H-M   'P 1'
#
loop_
_entity.id
_entity.type
_entity.pdbx_description
1 polymer ?
#
loop_
_entity_poly.entity_id
_entity_poly.type
_entity_poly.pdbx_seq_one_letter_code
_entity_poly.pdbx_strand_id
1 'polypeptide(L)'
;MGNVLSASFAPECDLPKKNYDDCFAKWYGEKFLQAKSVHNECEDTWREYEDCLYIALEKKGIRTNMTKGDAEFEKYRAQVVHKGESANEALSANPTIPSPKLPTPGDASAASK
;
A
#
# COMPACT_ATOMS: atom_id res chain seq x y z
N MET A 1 23.90 3.88 8.61
CA MET A 1 23.28 4.16 7.30
C MET A 1 21.87 3.59 7.39
N GLY A 2 20.88 4.44 7.70
CA GLY A 2 19.53 4.01 8.04
C GLY A 2 18.81 3.50 6.81
N ASN A 3 18.04 2.42 6.97
CA ASN A 3 17.20 1.82 5.93
C ASN A 3 16.38 2.90 5.23
N VAL A 4 16.64 3.13 3.95
CA VAL A 4 15.75 3.91 3.09
C VAL A 4 14.58 2.98 2.77
N LEU A 5 13.54 3.03 3.59
CA LEU A 5 12.22 2.58 3.16
C LEU A 5 11.90 3.36 1.87
N SER A 6 11.51 2.61 0.83
CA SER A 6 11.52 2.95 -0.60
C SER A 6 11.28 4.43 -0.96
N ALA A 7 11.85 4.91 -2.06
CA ALA A 7 11.54 6.25 -2.57
C ALA A 7 10.05 6.39 -2.93
N SER A 8 9.51 7.59 -2.74
CA SER A 8 8.19 7.95 -3.25
C SER A 8 8.23 8.09 -4.78
N PHE A 9 7.11 7.85 -5.45
CA PHE A 9 7.00 8.14 -6.89
C PHE A 9 7.14 9.65 -7.19
N ALA A 10 6.86 10.47 -6.18
CA ALA A 10 6.95 11.92 -6.17
C ALA A 10 8.04 12.32 -5.17
N PRO A 11 9.24 12.75 -5.64
CA PRO A 11 10.38 13.07 -4.78
C PRO A 11 10.08 14.14 -3.72
N GLU A 12 9.13 15.04 -4.00
CA GLU A 12 8.66 16.03 -3.03
C GLU A 12 8.00 15.40 -1.78
N CYS A 13 7.57 14.14 -1.88
CA CYS A 13 6.94 13.40 -0.80
C CYS A 13 7.90 12.43 -0.08
N ASP A 14 9.20 12.41 -0.40
CA ASP A 14 10.15 11.47 0.22
C ASP A 14 10.31 11.69 1.74
N LEU A 15 10.33 12.94 2.19
CA LEU A 15 10.43 13.27 3.61
C LEU A 15 9.18 12.84 4.42
N PRO A 16 7.95 13.25 4.04
CA PRO A 16 6.76 12.78 4.76
C PRO A 16 6.58 11.26 4.64
N LYS A 17 6.95 10.66 3.51
CA LYS A 17 6.99 9.20 3.35
C LYS A 17 7.91 8.55 4.39
N LYS A 18 9.14 9.05 4.51
CA LYS A 18 10.11 8.51 5.47
C LYS A 18 9.59 8.58 6.90
N ASN A 19 8.97 9.70 7.29
CA ASN A 19 8.40 9.87 8.62
C ASN A 19 7.28 8.87 8.91
N TYR A 20 6.39 8.67 7.93
CA TYR A 20 5.33 7.66 8.01
C TYR A 20 5.90 6.24 8.09
N ASP A 21 6.81 5.88 7.18
CA ASP A 21 7.39 4.54 7.09
C ASP A 21 8.18 4.18 8.36
N ASP A 22 8.95 5.12 8.93
CA ASP A 22 9.68 4.94 10.19
C ASP A 22 8.70 4.72 11.38
N CYS A 23 7.59 5.48 11.42
CA CYS A 23 6.53 5.29 12.42
C CYS A 23 5.88 3.90 12.27
N PHE A 24 5.46 3.57 11.05
CA PHE A 24 4.73 2.34 10.75
C PHE A 24 5.60 1.11 11.02
N ALA A 25 6.86 1.09 10.61
CA ALA A 25 7.77 -0.03 10.86
C ALA A 25 7.91 -0.33 12.35
N LYS A 26 8.03 0.72 13.17
CA LYS A 26 8.08 0.60 14.63
C LYS A 26 6.76 0.08 15.19
N TRP A 27 5.65 0.71 14.87
CA TRP A 27 4.32 0.31 15.33
C TRP A 27 4.00 -1.13 14.92
N TYR A 28 4.28 -1.50 13.67
CA TYR A 28 4.03 -2.82 13.14
C TYR A 28 4.82 -3.89 13.90
N GLY A 29 6.13 -3.67 14.11
CA GLY A 29 6.99 -4.62 14.80
C GLY A 29 6.74 -4.72 16.32
N GLU A 30 6.52 -3.59 16.98
CA GLU A 30 6.41 -3.53 18.45
C GLU A 30 4.98 -3.73 18.96
N LYS A 31 3.97 -3.40 18.15
CA LYS A 31 2.57 -3.38 18.58
C LYS A 31 1.73 -4.39 17.84
N PHE A 32 1.63 -4.25 16.51
CA PHE A 32 0.72 -5.07 15.71
C PHE A 32 1.10 -6.55 15.74
N LEU A 33 2.35 -6.89 15.39
CA LEU A 33 2.83 -8.28 15.40
C LEU A 33 2.86 -8.91 16.80
N GLN A 34 2.93 -8.08 17.85
CA GLN A 34 2.89 -8.54 19.24
C GLN A 34 1.46 -8.57 19.82
N ALA A 35 0.45 -8.33 18.98
CA ALA A 35 -0.97 -8.25 19.37
C ALA A 35 -1.25 -7.24 20.50
N LYS A 36 -0.44 -6.19 20.63
CA LYS A 36 -0.58 -5.16 21.68
C LYS A 36 -1.50 -4.01 21.27
N SER A 37 -1.60 -3.73 19.98
CA SER A 37 -2.46 -2.67 19.44
C SER A 37 -2.85 -2.98 18.00
N VAL A 38 -4.11 -2.68 17.67
CA VAL A 38 -4.61 -2.61 16.29
C VAL A 38 -4.97 -1.18 15.89
N HIS A 39 -4.75 -0.21 16.79
CA HIS A 39 -5.05 1.20 16.55
C HIS A 39 -3.90 1.85 15.79
N ASN A 40 -4.23 2.70 14.82
CA ASN A 40 -3.25 3.41 14.01
C ASN A 40 -2.63 4.56 14.82
N GLU A 41 -1.41 4.37 15.30
CA GLU A 41 -0.64 5.38 16.05
C GLU A 41 0.15 6.33 15.12
N CYS A 42 0.09 6.11 13.80
CA CYS A 42 0.82 6.86 12.77
C CYS A 42 -0.12 7.70 11.90
N GLU A 43 -1.32 8.04 12.39
CA GLU A 43 -2.31 8.77 11.59
C GLU A 43 -1.79 10.15 11.15
N ASP A 44 -1.14 10.90 12.03
CA ASP A 44 -0.65 12.25 11.70
C ASP A 44 0.41 12.22 10.58
N THR A 45 1.40 11.34 10.70
CA THR A 45 2.44 11.17 9.67
C THR A 45 1.87 10.59 8.38
N TRP A 46 0.83 9.75 8.48
CA TRP A 46 0.09 9.27 7.32
C TRP A 46 -0.61 10.41 6.58
N ARG A 47 -1.32 11.30 7.28
CA ARG A 47 -2.04 12.42 6.65
C ARG A 47 -1.11 13.34 5.89
N GLU A 48 0.03 13.69 6.47
CA GLU A 48 1.04 14.52 5.79
C GLU A 48 1.54 13.88 4.49
N TYR A 49 1.77 12.57 4.51
CA TYR A 49 2.19 11.82 3.32
C TYR A 49 1.06 11.68 2.29
N GLU A 50 -0.15 11.33 2.73
CA GLU A 50 -1.35 11.16 1.93
C GLU A 50 -1.70 12.43 1.14
N ASP A 51 -1.67 13.59 1.81
CA ASP A 51 -1.92 14.88 1.18
C ASP A 51 -0.90 15.20 0.09
N CYS A 52 0.38 14.92 0.35
CA CYS A 52 1.44 15.09 -0.65
C CYS A 52 1.22 14.19 -1.87
N LEU A 53 0.85 12.92 -1.65
CA LEU A 53 0.55 11.98 -2.72
C LEU A 53 -0.62 12.45 -3.57
N TYR A 54 -1.73 12.92 -2.97
CA TYR A 54 -2.89 13.35 -3.72
C TYR A 54 -2.58 14.53 -4.65
N ILE A 55 -1.80 15.50 -4.17
CA ILE A 55 -1.34 16.62 -5.00
C ILE A 55 -0.48 16.10 -6.18
N ALA A 56 0.44 15.17 -5.92
CA ALA A 56 1.30 14.62 -6.97
C ALA A 56 0.51 13.77 -7.99
N LEU A 57 -0.50 13.00 -7.55
CA LEU A 57 -1.36 12.19 -8.40
C LEU A 57 -2.24 13.04 -9.32
N GLU A 58 -2.76 14.17 -8.81
CA GLU A 58 -3.49 15.16 -9.62
C GLU A 58 -2.60 15.73 -10.72
N LYS A 59 -1.39 16.17 -10.38
CA LYS A 59 -0.41 16.72 -11.34
C LYS A 59 -0.06 15.73 -12.45
N LYS A 60 -0.04 14.43 -12.14
CA LYS A 60 0.24 13.35 -13.10
C LYS A 60 -0.99 12.87 -13.88
N GLY A 61 -2.20 13.30 -13.52
CA GLY A 61 -3.44 12.93 -14.20
C GLY A 61 -3.87 11.47 -14.01
N ILE A 62 -3.29 10.75 -13.03
CA ILE A 62 -3.57 9.32 -12.80
C ILE A 62 -4.53 9.07 -11.63
N ARG A 63 -4.94 10.13 -10.90
CA ARG A 63 -5.86 10.01 -9.75
C ARG A 63 -7.18 9.30 -10.09
N THR A 64 -7.76 9.60 -11.25
CA THR A 64 -9.01 8.98 -11.70
C THR A 64 -8.89 7.48 -11.93
N ASN A 65 -7.72 7.00 -12.36
CA ASN A 65 -7.48 5.58 -12.58
C ASN A 65 -7.37 4.83 -11.25
N MET A 66 -6.75 5.44 -10.24
CA MET A 66 -6.71 4.87 -8.89
C MET A 66 -8.11 4.73 -8.31
N THR A 67 -8.93 5.79 -8.34
CA THR A 67 -10.30 5.74 -7.81
C THR A 67 -11.17 4.70 -8.53
N LYS A 68 -10.98 4.51 -9.83
CA LYS A 68 -11.66 3.44 -10.58
C LYS A 68 -11.21 2.06 -10.10
N GLY A 69 -9.91 1.86 -9.88
CA GLY A 69 -9.35 0.62 -9.33
C GLY A 69 -9.93 0.30 -7.95
N ASP A 70 -10.00 1.29 -7.06
CA ASP A 70 -10.58 1.14 -5.72
C ASP A 70 -12.07 0.73 -5.80
N ALA A 71 -12.84 1.41 -6.65
CA ALA A 71 -14.25 1.10 -6.84
C ALA A 71 -14.50 -0.28 -7.46
N GLU A 72 -13.64 -0.72 -8.38
CA GLU A 72 -13.70 -2.06 -8.96
C GLU A 72 -13.36 -3.13 -7.93
N PHE A 73 -12.32 -2.90 -7.11
CA PHE A 73 -11.92 -3.79 -6.04
C PHE A 73 -13.02 -3.96 -4.99
N GLU A 74 -13.72 -2.88 -4.61
CA GLU A 74 -14.83 -2.97 -3.66
C GLU A 74 -16.04 -3.72 -4.23
N LYS A 75 -16.33 -3.58 -5.54
CA LYS A 75 -17.34 -4.42 -6.21
C LYS A 75 -16.96 -5.89 -6.17
N TYR A 76 -15.69 -6.20 -6.42
CA TYR A 76 -15.19 -7.56 -6.35
C TYR A 76 -15.30 -8.12 -4.93
N ARG A 77 -14.85 -7.37 -3.92
CA ARG A 77 -14.98 -7.74 -2.49
C ARG A 77 -16.43 -8.05 -2.12
N ALA A 78 -17.37 -7.20 -2.52
CA ALA A 78 -18.79 -7.41 -2.23
C ALA A 78 -19.33 -8.71 -2.86
N GLN A 79 -18.89 -9.07 -4.07
CA GLN A 79 -19.28 -10.32 -4.71
C GLN A 79 -18.75 -11.56 -3.98
N VAL A 80 -17.46 -11.58 -3.60
CA VAL A 80 -16.84 -12.75 -2.94
C VAL A 80 -17.36 -12.96 -1.51
N VAL A 81 -17.63 -11.89 -0.77
CA VAL A 81 -18.22 -11.98 0.58
C VAL A 81 -19.64 -12.54 0.52
N HIS A 82 -20.42 -12.20 -0.51
CA HIS A 82 -21.79 -12.72 -0.68
C HIS A 82 -21.86 -14.20 -1.06
N LYS A 83 -20.84 -14.74 -1.73
CA LYS A 83 -20.85 -16.13 -2.19
C LYS A 83 -20.26 -17.14 -1.19
N GLY A 84 -19.62 -16.68 -0.11
CA GLY A 84 -18.92 -17.59 0.82
C GLY A 84 -17.79 -18.39 0.14
N GLU A 85 -17.31 -17.93 -1.02
CA GLU A 85 -16.21 -18.55 -1.75
C GLU A 85 -14.89 -18.32 -0.99
N SER A 86 -14.08 -19.37 -0.89
CA SER A 86 -12.74 -19.24 -0.31
C SER A 86 -11.90 -18.30 -1.19
N ALA A 87 -10.98 -17.54 -0.58
CA ALA A 87 -10.11 -16.62 -1.33
C ALA A 87 -9.37 -17.32 -2.48
N ASN A 88 -9.07 -18.61 -2.33
CA ASN A 88 -8.41 -19.43 -3.35
C ASN A 88 -9.29 -19.68 -4.59
N GLU A 89 -10.61 -19.80 -4.45
CA GLU A 89 -11.53 -19.94 -5.59
C GLU A 89 -11.60 -18.64 -6.39
N ALA A 90 -11.70 -17.51 -5.70
CA ALA A 90 -11.83 -16.21 -6.33
C ALA A 90 -10.57 -15.81 -7.14
N LEU A 91 -9.37 -16.16 -6.66
CA LEU A 91 -8.09 -16.00 -7.37
C LEU A 91 -7.97 -16.88 -8.63
N SER A 92 -8.64 -18.03 -8.68
CA SER A 92 -8.61 -18.92 -9.85
C SER A 92 -9.60 -18.54 -10.95
N ALA A 93 -10.63 -17.76 -10.61
CA ALA A 93 -11.73 -17.40 -11.52
C ALA A 93 -11.51 -16.10 -12.32
N ASN A 94 -10.53 -15.26 -11.95
CA ASN A 94 -10.27 -13.99 -12.64
C ASN A 94 -8.84 -13.90 -13.23
N PRO A 95 -8.63 -14.23 -14.51
CA PRO A 95 -7.31 -14.29 -15.14
C PRO A 95 -6.63 -12.91 -15.31
N THR A 96 -7.32 -11.81 -14.99
CA THR A 96 -6.79 -10.44 -15.11
C THR A 96 -6.21 -9.90 -13.79
N ILE A 97 -6.45 -10.58 -12.65
CA ILE A 97 -5.81 -10.22 -11.37
C ILE A 97 -4.49 -11.00 -11.31
N PRO A 98 -3.33 -10.36 -11.52
CA PRO A 98 -2.07 -11.04 -11.27
C PRO A 98 -2.05 -11.45 -9.80
N SER A 99 -1.79 -12.73 -9.53
CA SER A 99 -1.54 -13.20 -8.17
C SER A 99 -0.54 -12.25 -7.51
N PRO A 100 -0.75 -11.83 -6.25
CA PRO A 100 0.24 -11.04 -5.54
C PRO A 100 1.54 -11.83 -5.53
N LYS A 101 2.52 -11.44 -6.36
CA LYS A 101 3.86 -11.98 -6.24
C LYS A 101 4.38 -11.47 -4.92
N LEU A 102 4.54 -12.38 -3.97
CA LEU A 102 5.28 -12.09 -2.76
C LEU A 102 6.67 -11.61 -3.23
N PRO A 103 7.12 -10.40 -2.86
CA PRO A 103 8.43 -9.92 -3.30
C PRO A 103 9.48 -10.93 -2.84
N THR A 104 10.22 -11.47 -3.80
CA THR A 104 11.33 -12.36 -3.47
C THR A 104 12.51 -11.52 -3.03
N PRO A 105 13.41 -12.01 -2.17
CA PRO A 105 14.55 -11.24 -1.67
C PRO A 105 15.48 -10.65 -2.76
N GLY A 106 15.35 -11.09 -4.02
CA GLY A 106 16.14 -10.62 -5.15
C GLY A 106 15.58 -9.42 -5.93
N ASP A 107 14.33 -9.01 -5.71
CA ASP A 107 13.68 -7.97 -6.54
C ASP A 107 14.12 -6.53 -6.16
N ALA A 108 14.80 -6.35 -5.02
CA ALA A 108 15.25 -5.03 -4.54
C ALA A 108 16.51 -4.47 -5.24
N SER A 109 17.19 -5.26 -6.10
CA SER A 109 18.51 -4.86 -6.62
C SER A 109 18.49 -4.18 -8.01
N ALA A 110 17.34 -3.99 -8.66
CA ALA A 110 17.30 -3.53 -10.05
C ALA A 110 16.89 -2.05 -10.26
N ALA A 111 16.62 -1.29 -9.19
CA ALA A 111 16.23 0.13 -9.27
C ALA A 111 17.39 1.06 -8.88
N SER A 112 18.53 0.94 -9.56
CA SER A 112 19.59 1.96 -9.53
C SER A 112 20.27 2.03 -10.88
N LYS A 113 19.74 2.88 -11.75
CA LYS A 113 20.48 3.57 -12.80
C LYS A 113 20.03 5.02 -12.81
#